data_AF-A0A7K2FTF7-F1
#
_entry.id   AF-A0A7K2FTF7-F1
#
_cell.length_a   1.000
_cell.length_b   1.000
_cell.length_c   1.000
_cell.angle_alpha   90.00
_cell.angle_beta   90.00
_cell.angle_gamma   90.00
#
_symmetry.space_group_name_H-M   'P 1'
#
loop_
_entity.id
_entity.type
_entity.pdbx_description
1 polymer ?
#
loop_
_entity_poly.entity_id
_entity_poly.type
_entity_poly.pdbx_seq_one_letter_code
_entity_poly.pdbx_strand_id
1 'polypeptide(L)'
;MQNTGKTPSRKQRLQEKQRRQLAVVDTVDKAEVKLRKAEAELALAVAEAVQVFGDEHAASQGLDMPAEAIRRFIDIAAAETAAAAEDGAGRDQVEPDAVG
;
A
#
# COMPACT_ATOMS: atom_id res chain seq x y z
N MET A 1 40.31 -0.07 -29.39
CA MET A 1 39.39 0.54 -30.37
C MET A 1 38.43 1.45 -29.62
N GLN A 2 38.56 2.75 -29.81
CA GLN A 2 37.80 3.78 -29.09
C GLN A 2 36.44 3.92 -29.76
N ASN A 3 35.36 3.56 -29.06
CA ASN A 3 33.98 3.72 -29.53
C ASN A 3 33.57 5.20 -29.42
N THR A 4 34.10 6.02 -30.32
CA THR A 4 33.80 7.44 -30.43
C THR A 4 32.46 7.63 -31.16
N GLY A 5 31.51 8.28 -30.48
CA GLY A 5 30.64 9.28 -31.11
C GLY A 5 29.52 8.82 -32.05
N LYS A 6 28.81 7.73 -31.77
CA LYS A 6 27.52 7.49 -32.45
C LYS A 6 26.40 8.24 -31.72
N THR A 7 26.01 9.40 -32.25
CA THR A 7 24.77 10.08 -31.84
C THR A 7 23.64 9.05 -31.88
N PRO A 8 22.92 8.82 -30.77
CA PRO A 8 21.93 7.75 -30.70
C PRO A 8 20.91 7.92 -31.81
N SER A 9 20.65 6.83 -32.54
CA SER A 9 19.73 6.80 -33.66
C SER A 9 18.34 7.28 -33.22
N ARG A 10 17.54 7.85 -34.14
CA ARG A 10 16.18 8.33 -33.86
C ARG A 10 15.34 7.26 -33.13
N LYS A 11 15.52 5.98 -33.48
CA LYS A 11 14.89 4.83 -32.81
C LYS A 11 15.41 4.62 -31.39
N GLN A 12 16.71 4.72 -31.16
CA GLN A 12 17.32 4.58 -29.82
C GLN A 12 16.87 5.70 -28.88
N ARG A 13 16.83 6.95 -29.39
CA ARG A 13 16.31 8.09 -28.62
C ARG A 13 14.84 7.94 -28.27
N LEU A 14 14.04 7.40 -29.20
CA LEU A 14 12.61 7.12 -28.95
C LEU A 14 12.43 6.01 -27.92
N GLN A 15 13.17 4.90 -28.05
CA GLN A 15 13.12 3.78 -27.11
C GLN A 15 13.57 4.20 -25.71
N GLU A 16 14.63 5.00 -25.62
CA GLU A 16 15.10 5.50 -24.34
C GLU A 16 14.07 6.45 -23.70
N LYS A 17 13.40 7.29 -24.51
CA LYS A 17 12.30 8.14 -24.03
C LYS A 17 11.13 7.30 -23.50
N GLN A 18 10.72 6.26 -24.21
CA GLN A 18 9.67 5.33 -23.79
C GLN A 18 10.06 4.57 -22.51
N ARG A 19 11.30 4.05 -22.44
CA ARG A 19 11.82 3.38 -21.24
C ARG A 19 11.78 4.29 -20.02
N ARG A 20 12.18 5.55 -20.17
CA ARG A 20 12.14 6.54 -19.08
C ARG A 20 10.71 6.84 -18.65
N GLN A 21 9.77 6.96 -19.59
CA GLN A 21 8.36 7.17 -19.28
C GLN A 21 7.77 5.99 -18.51
N LEU A 22 8.02 4.75 -18.96
CA LEU A 22 7.55 3.55 -18.28
C LEU A 22 8.15 3.45 -16.87
N ALA A 23 9.44 3.72 -16.72
CA ALA A 23 10.10 3.70 -15.41
C ALA A 23 9.49 4.70 -14.42
N VAL A 24 9.07 5.89 -14.87
CA VAL A 24 8.40 6.87 -14.01
C VAL A 24 7.06 6.34 -13.52
N VAL A 25 6.24 5.78 -14.41
CA VAL A 25 4.94 5.17 -14.05
C VAL A 25 5.16 4.04 -13.04
N ASP A 26 6.08 3.12 -13.32
CA ASP A 26 6.41 2.02 -12.39
C ASP A 26 6.85 2.54 -11.01
N THR A 27 7.56 3.65 -10.94
CA THR A 27 7.96 4.25 -9.65
C THR A 27 6.78 4.86 -8.90
N VAL A 28 5.85 5.50 -9.61
CA VAL A 28 4.64 6.08 -9.02
C VAL A 28 3.74 4.96 -8.51
N ASP A 29 3.49 3.92 -9.31
CA ASP A 29 2.68 2.77 -8.90
C ASP A 29 3.25 2.11 -7.64
N LYS A 30 4.58 1.92 -7.58
CA LYS A 30 5.25 1.39 -6.38
C LYS A 30 5.12 2.32 -5.17
N ALA A 31 5.16 3.63 -5.38
CA ALA A 31 4.98 4.60 -4.31
C ALA A 31 3.54 4.60 -3.80
N GLU A 32 2.55 4.50 -4.69
CA GLU A 32 1.14 4.40 -4.33
C GLU A 32 0.83 3.13 -3.53
N VAL A 33 1.38 1.98 -3.92
CA VAL A 33 1.23 0.73 -3.16
C VAL A 33 1.80 0.88 -1.75
N LYS A 34 2.97 1.51 -1.61
CA LYS A 34 3.57 1.77 -0.30
C LYS A 34 2.75 2.76 0.53
N LEU A 35 2.19 3.78 -0.10
CA LEU A 35 1.34 4.76 0.55
C LEU A 35 0.08 4.09 1.11
N ARG A 36 -0.61 3.28 0.29
CA ARG A 36 -1.80 2.53 0.75
C ARG A 36 -1.48 1.61 1.93
N LYS A 37 -0.33 0.93 1.88
CA LYS A 37 0.11 0.08 3.00
C LYS A 37 0.38 0.89 4.27
N ALA A 38 1.10 2.01 4.15
CA ALA A 38 1.39 2.88 5.30
C ALA A 38 0.11 3.52 5.86
N GLU A 39 -0.85 3.85 5.00
CA GLU A 39 -2.16 4.36 5.39
C GLU A 39 -2.97 3.30 6.13
N ALA A 40 -2.96 2.04 5.67
CA ALA A 40 -3.60 0.93 6.38
C ALA A 40 -2.95 0.65 7.75
N GLU A 41 -1.62 0.65 7.84
CA GLU A 41 -0.90 0.49 9.11
C GLU A 41 -1.23 1.64 10.08
N LEU A 42 -1.28 2.88 9.59
CA LEU A 42 -1.69 4.04 10.38
C LEU A 42 -3.15 3.91 10.84
N ALA A 43 -4.05 3.47 9.95
CA ALA A 43 -5.45 3.26 10.26
C ALA A 43 -5.64 2.28 11.42
N LEU A 44 -4.94 1.14 11.38
CA LEU A 44 -4.94 0.15 12.44
C LEU A 44 -4.42 0.73 13.77
N ALA A 45 -3.32 1.48 13.73
CA ALA A 45 -2.75 2.12 14.92
C ALA A 45 -3.72 3.16 15.53
N VAL A 46 -4.43 3.94 14.70
CA VAL A 46 -5.46 4.88 15.17
C VAL A 46 -6.65 4.13 15.78
N ALA A 47 -7.10 3.03 15.16
CA ALA A 47 -8.18 2.21 15.71
C ALA A 47 -7.79 1.57 17.05
N GLU A 48 -6.54 1.14 17.21
CA GLU A 48 -6.01 0.68 18.50
C GLU A 48 -5.97 1.82 19.52
N ALA A 49 -5.49 3.00 19.14
CA ALA A 49 -5.49 4.16 20.01
C ALA A 49 -6.90 4.51 20.49
N VAL A 50 -7.92 4.44 19.63
CA VAL A 50 -9.33 4.64 20.04
C VAL A 50 -9.77 3.63 21.09
N GLN A 51 -9.37 2.37 20.98
CA GLN A 51 -9.64 1.37 22.01
C GLN A 51 -8.89 1.65 23.32
N VAL A 52 -7.65 2.14 23.24
CA VAL A 52 -6.83 2.48 24.40
C VAL A 52 -7.36 3.73 25.13
N PHE A 53 -7.78 4.75 24.38
CA PHE A 53 -8.37 5.99 24.93
C PHE A 53 -9.84 5.83 25.32
N GLY A 54 -10.54 4.83 24.77
CA GLY A 54 -11.90 4.43 25.12
C GLY A 54 -12.99 4.96 24.18
N ASP A 55 -12.78 6.14 23.57
CA ASP A 55 -13.71 6.71 22.59
C ASP A 55 -13.00 7.58 21.54
N GLU A 56 -13.71 7.90 20.45
CA GLU A 56 -13.20 8.71 19.33
C GLU A 56 -12.79 10.13 19.75
N HIS A 57 -13.49 10.72 20.72
CA HIS A 57 -13.25 12.10 21.14
C HIS A 57 -12.04 12.21 22.06
N ALA A 58 -11.85 11.25 22.94
CA ALA A 58 -10.67 11.08 23.78
C ALA A 58 -9.43 10.80 22.92
N ALA A 59 -9.55 9.93 21.92
CA ALA A 59 -8.47 9.68 20.96
C ALA A 59 -8.16 10.91 20.11
N SER A 60 -9.17 11.70 19.71
CA SER A 60 -8.99 12.94 18.96
C SER A 60 -8.13 13.94 19.73
N GLN A 61 -8.37 14.06 21.04
CA GLN A 61 -7.55 14.89 21.91
C GLN A 61 -6.17 14.28 22.18
N GLY A 62 -6.10 12.97 22.42
CA GLY A 62 -4.86 12.26 22.74
C GLY A 62 -3.87 12.17 21.59
N LEU A 63 -4.36 12.12 20.35
CA LEU A 63 -3.55 12.09 19.13
C LEU A 63 -3.34 13.47 18.50
N ASP A 64 -3.99 14.52 19.02
CA ASP A 64 -4.05 15.85 18.41
C ASP A 64 -4.50 15.79 16.93
N MET A 65 -5.55 15.02 16.68
CA MET A 65 -6.12 14.80 15.35
C MET A 65 -7.59 15.21 15.33
N PRO A 66 -8.11 15.73 14.21
CA PRO A 66 -9.53 16.03 14.10
C PRO A 66 -10.34 14.73 14.15
N ALA A 67 -11.49 14.75 14.82
CA ALA A 67 -12.37 13.60 14.95
C ALA A 67 -12.79 13.01 13.57
N GLU A 68 -12.92 13.86 12.54
CA GLU A 68 -13.16 13.40 11.17
C GLU A 68 -12.02 12.52 10.61
N ALA A 69 -10.76 12.84 10.94
CA ALA A 69 -9.64 12.01 10.52
C ALA A 69 -9.66 10.67 11.24
N ILE A 70 -9.97 10.66 12.54
CA ILE A 70 -10.09 9.42 13.32
C ILE A 70 -11.17 8.51 12.72
N ARG A 71 -12.36 9.04 12.42
CA ARG A 71 -13.44 8.27 11.80
C ARG A 71 -13.02 7.67 10.46
N ARG A 72 -12.36 8.46 9.60
CA ARG A 72 -11.83 7.95 8.32
C ARG A 72 -10.83 6.81 8.52
N PHE A 73 -9.92 6.93 9.49
CA PHE A 73 -8.97 5.87 9.81
C PHE A 73 -9.65 4.63 10.38
N ILE A 74 -10.70 4.78 11.19
CA ILE A 74 -11.52 3.64 11.66
C ILE A 74 -12.18 2.93 10.48
N ASP A 75 -12.78 3.67 9.54
CA ASP A 75 -13.40 3.09 8.35
C ASP A 75 -12.39 2.34 7.47
N ILE A 76 -11.19 2.91 7.29
CA ILE A 76 -10.08 2.26 6.56
C ILE A 76 -9.62 1.00 7.29
N ALA A 77 -9.45 1.05 8.61
CA ALA A 77 -9.05 -0.09 9.43
C ALA A 77 -10.07 -1.24 9.35
N ALA A 78 -11.37 -0.90 9.36
CA ALA A 78 -12.44 -1.88 9.20
C ALA A 78 -12.42 -2.52 7.80
N ALA A 79 -12.19 -1.74 6.75
CA ALA A 79 -12.06 -2.25 5.39
C ALA A 79 -10.84 -3.17 5.23
N GLU A 80 -9.69 -2.81 5.81
CA GLU A 80 -8.47 -3.64 5.79
C GLU A 80 -8.67 -4.96 6.54
N THR A 81 -9.34 -4.91 7.70
CA THR A 81 -9.67 -6.12 8.47
C THR A 81 -10.60 -7.05 7.69
N ALA A 82 -11.57 -6.49 6.96
CA ALA A 82 -12.46 -7.26 6.10
C ALA A 82 -11.69 -7.89 4.91
N ALA A 83 -10.81 -7.13 4.26
CA ALA A 83 -9.98 -7.63 3.17
C ALA A 83 -9.05 -8.78 3.62
N ALA A 84 -8.43 -8.65 4.79
CA ALA A 84 -7.59 -9.69 5.38
C ALA A 84 -8.38 -10.98 5.71
N ALA A 85 -9.65 -10.85 6.09
CA ALA A 85 -10.52 -12.00 6.35
C ALA A 85 -10.87 -12.76 5.06
N GLU A 86 -11.06 -12.05 3.94
CA GLU A 86 -11.29 -12.69 2.63
C GLU A 86 -10.02 -13.36 2.07
N ASP A 87 -8.85 -12.74 2.23
CA ASP A 87 -7.56 -13.33 1.82
C ASP A 87 -7.18 -14.58 2.65
N GLY A 88 -7.62 -14.65 3.92
CA GLY A 88 -7.45 -15.80 4.80
C GLY A 88 -8.31 -17.01 4.41
N ALA A 89 -9.48 -16.78 3.81
CA ALA A 89 -10.38 -17.85 3.37
C ALA A 89 -9.88 -18.65 2.14
N GLY A 90 -8.82 -18.17 1.47
CA GLY A 90 -8.23 -18.83 0.30
C GLY A 90 -7.10 -19.83 0.58
N ARG A 91 -6.67 -20.03 1.84
CA ARG A 91 -5.50 -20.87 2.18
C ARG A 91 -5.77 -22.16 2.92
N ASP A 92 -7.02 -22.45 3.30
CA ASP A 92 -7.39 -23.62 4.12
C ASP A 92 -7.98 -24.82 3.35
N GLN A 93 -7.70 -24.95 2.05
CA GLN A 93 -7.96 -26.18 1.30
C GLN A 93 -6.69 -26.76 0.68
N VAL A 94 -5.80 -27.26 1.54
CA VAL A 94 -5.03 -28.46 1.17
C VAL A 94 -5.14 -29.40 2.35
N GLU A 95 -6.19 -30.22 2.33
CA GLU A 95 -6.30 -31.44 3.12
C GLU A 95 -5.33 -32.47 2.50
N PRO A 96 -4.26 -32.92 3.19
CA PRO A 96 -3.61 -34.16 2.85
C PRO A 96 -4.30 -35.27 3.65
N ASP A 97 -5.43 -35.75 3.13
CA ASP A 97 -6.02 -36.98 3.64
C ASP A 97 -5.22 -38.20 3.18
N ALA A 98 -5.20 -39.18 4.07
CA ALA A 98 -4.88 -40.59 3.90
C ALA A 98 -3.41 -41.03 3.75
N VAL A 99 -2.88 -41.42 4.91
CA VAL A 99 -2.04 -42.61 5.13
C VAL A 99 -2.69 -43.86 4.51
N GLY A 100 -1.87 -44.72 3.89
CA GLY A 100 -2.23 -46.09 3.46
C GLY A 100 -1.05 -46.81 2.84
#